data_AF-A0A535IEE1-F1
#
_entry.id   AF-A0A535IEE1-F1
#
_cell.length_a   1.000
_cell.length_b   1.000
_cell.length_c   1.000
_cell.angle_alpha   90.00
_cell.angle_beta   90.00
_cell.angle_gamma   90.00
#
_symmetry.space_group_name_H-M   'P 1'
#
loop_
_entity.id
_entity.type
_entity.pdbx_description
1 polymer ?
#
loop_
_entity_poly.entity_id
_entity_poly.type
_entity_poly.pdbx_seq_one_letter_code
_entity_poly.pdbx_strand_id
1 'polypeptide(L)' 'MARMRFLRYRRPSLKTMLGITRAKKRMNRQLGITAVKRPFRAPGNMKRRMLRRAGYYSGPMKFMRFIGRILR' A
#
# COMPACT_ATOMS: atom_id res chain seq x y z
N MET A 1 -0.32 -16.94 -6.07
CA MET A 1 1.14 -17.09 -5.87
C MET A 1 1.62 -16.14 -4.77
N ALA A 2 1.95 -16.67 -3.59
CA ALA A 2 2.55 -15.91 -2.51
C ALA A 2 3.94 -15.44 -2.97
N ARG A 3 4.10 -14.13 -3.18
CA ARG A 3 5.39 -13.53 -3.53
C ARG A 3 6.28 -13.65 -2.30
N MET A 4 7.34 -14.47 -2.36
CA MET A 4 8.36 -14.51 -1.32
C MET A 4 8.83 -13.09 -1.05
N ARG A 5 8.43 -12.54 0.10
CA ARG A 5 8.81 -11.21 0.54
C ARG A 5 10.19 -11.35 1.14
N PHE A 6 11.23 -11.32 0.30
CA PHE A 6 12.54 -10.90 0.79
C PHE A 6 12.30 -9.56 1.49
N LEU A 7 12.56 -9.52 2.79
CA LEU A 7 12.49 -8.29 3.57
C LEU A 7 13.41 -7.29 2.87
N ARG A 8 12.83 -6.39 2.08
CA ARG A 8 13.60 -5.34 1.41
C ARG A 8 14.15 -4.43 2.49
N TYR A 9 15.41 -4.66 2.85
CA TYR A 9 16.11 -3.79 3.76
C TYR A 9 16.40 -2.46 3.04
N ARG A 10 15.82 -1.39 3.56
CA ARG A 10 16.10 -0.02 3.11
C ARG A 10 16.75 0.70 4.27
N ARG A 11 17.88 1.37 4.02
CA ARG A 11 18.58 2.18 5.03
C ARG A 11 17.56 3.11 5.71
N PRO A 12 17.41 3.05 7.04
CA PRO A 12 16.47 3.90 7.75
C PRO A 12 16.94 5.35 7.72
N SER A 13 15.99 6.29 7.68
CA SER A 13 16.30 7.72 7.84
C SER A 13 16.66 8.04 9.29
N LEU A 14 17.38 9.14 9.52
CA LEU A 14 17.73 9.60 10.88
C LEU A 14 16.50 9.73 11.79
N LYS A 15 15.38 10.26 11.27
CA LYS A 15 14.09 10.37 11.99
C LYS A 15 13.47 9.01 12.35
N THR A 16 13.86 7.95 11.65
CA THR A 16 13.44 6.56 11.94
C THR A 16 14.36 5.94 12.98
N MET A 17 15.68 6.16 12.87
CA MET A 17 16.68 5.71 13.85
C MET A 17 16.45 6.36 15.22
N LEU A 18 16.22 7.68 15.25
CA LEU A 18 15.91 8.45 16.47
C LEU A 18 14.50 8.18 17.03
N GLY A 19 13.73 7.25 16.46
CA GLY A 19 12.40 6.88 16.97
C GLY A 19 11.29 7.92 16.80
N ILE A 20 11.60 9.14 16.36
CA ILE A 20 10.66 10.27 16.15
C ILE A 20 9.45 9.85 15.30
N THR A 21 9.68 9.06 14.24
CA THR A 21 8.60 8.59 13.36
C THR A 21 7.65 7.63 14.08
N ARG A 22 8.17 6.80 14.99
CA ARG A 22 7.35 5.88 15.81
C ARG A 22 6.51 6.67 16.80
N ALA A 23 7.12 7.63 17.50
CA ALA A 23 6.42 8.52 18.45
C ALA A 23 5.30 9.29 17.76
N LYS A 24 5.58 9.96 16.63
CA LYS A 24 4.56 10.69 15.84
C LYS A 24 3.39 9.79 15.41
N LYS A 25 3.67 8.54 15.00
CA LYS A 25 2.62 7.58 14.64
C LYS A 25 1.78 7.16 15.85
N ARG A 26 2.39 6.99 17.02
CA ARG A 26 1.69 6.65 18.26
C ARG A 26 0.74 7.78 18.67
N MET A 27 1.23 9.02 18.70
CA MET A 27 0.40 10.19 19.03
C MET A 27 -0.78 10.33 18.07
N ASN A 28 -0.55 10.22 16.74
CA ASN A 28 -1.63 10.30 15.75
C ASN A 28 -2.68 9.18 15.85
N ARG A 29 -2.36 8.06 16.51
CA ARG A 29 -3.32 6.99 16.80
C ARG A 29 -4.11 7.30 18.08
N GLN A 30 -3.41 7.74 19.13
CA GLN A 30 -4.02 8.13 20.41
C GLN A 30 -4.97 9.31 20.25
N LEU A 31 -4.58 10.33 19.48
CA LEU A 31 -5.40 11.52 19.20
C LEU A 31 -6.57 11.27 18.23
N GLY A 32 -6.84 10.03 17.82
CA GLY A 32 -7.95 9.71 16.91
C GLY A 32 -7.79 10.21 15.46
N ILE A 33 -6.76 11.00 15.14
CA ILE A 33 -6.49 11.54 13.79
C ILE A 33 -6.45 10.44 12.73
N THR A 34 -5.89 9.28 13.08
CA THR A 34 -5.84 8.12 12.18
C THR A 34 -7.24 7.54 11.92
N ALA A 35 -8.14 7.57 12.91
CA ALA A 35 -9.51 7.12 12.77
C ALA A 35 -10.32 8.08 11.88
N VAL A 36 -10.17 9.40 12.09
CA VAL A 36 -10.82 10.43 11.25
C VAL A 36 -10.41 10.32 9.78
N LYS A 37 -9.15 9.99 9.50
CA LYS A 37 -8.65 9.81 8.12
C LYS A 37 -9.06 8.49 7.49
N ARG A 38 -9.56 7.53 8.27
CA ARG A 38 -9.89 6.18 7.81
C ARG A 38 -11.05 6.15 6.79
N PRO A 39 -12.21 6.81 7.00
CA PRO A 39 -13.32 6.80 6.03
C PRO A 39 -12.89 7.34 4.66
N PHE A 40 -12.19 8.47 4.62
CA PHE A 40 -11.70 9.06 3.36
C PHE A 40 -10.73 8.14 2.61
N ARG A 41 -9.95 7.31 3.32
CA ARG A 41 -8.98 6.38 2.73
C ARG A 41 -9.55 4.99 2.45
N ALA A 42 -10.67 4.64 3.06
CA ALA A 42 -11.31 3.34 2.96
C ALA A 42 -11.68 2.94 1.52
N PRO A 43 -12.34 3.78 0.69
CA PRO A 43 -12.79 3.36 -0.63
C PRO A 43 -11.62 3.04 -1.57
N GLY A 44 -10.58 3.88 -1.59
CA GLY A 44 -9.39 3.64 -2.40
C GLY A 44 -8.64 2.36 -1.96
N ASN A 45 -8.56 2.10 -0.65
CA ASN A 45 -7.95 0.88 -0.14
C ASN A 45 -8.78 -0.37 -0.44
N MET A 46 -10.11 -0.26 -0.38
CA MET A 46 -11.04 -1.34 -0.71
C MET A 46 -10.92 -1.71 -2.20
N LYS A 47 -10.97 -0.73 -3.10
CA LYS A 47 -10.74 -0.93 -4.55
C LYS A 47 -9.41 -1.64 -4.81
N ARG A 48 -8.31 -1.18 -4.20
CA ARG A 48 -7.00 -1.83 -4.34
C ARG A 48 -7.00 -3.26 -3.83
N ARG A 49 -7.71 -3.55 -2.74
CA ARG A 49 -7.83 -4.90 -2.18
C ARG A 49 -8.61 -5.81 -3.12
N MET A 50 -9.73 -5.34 -3.66
CA MET A 50 -10.54 -6.07 -4.64
C MET A 50 -9.74 -6.38 -5.90
N LEU A 51 -9.08 -5.38 -6.49
CA LEU A 51 -8.24 -5.58 -7.68
C LEU A 51 -7.11 -6.60 -7.43
N ARG A 52 -6.50 -6.61 -6.23
CA ARG A 52 -5.50 -7.64 -5.88
C ARG A 52 -6.09 -9.03 -5.75
N ARG A 53 -7.29 -9.16 -5.17
CA ARG A 53 -8.00 -10.45 -5.05
C ARG A 53 -8.45 -10.97 -6.40
N ALA A 54 -8.97 -10.10 -7.25
CA ALA A 54 -9.42 -10.41 -8.61
C ALA A 54 -8.26 -10.69 -9.59
N GLY A 55 -7.01 -10.75 -9.13
CA GLY A 55 -5.88 -11.04 -10.02
C GLY A 55 -5.55 -9.91 -11.01
N TYR A 56 -6.08 -8.70 -10.83
CA TYR A 56 -5.85 -7.55 -11.71
C TYR A 56 -4.37 -7.16 -11.85
N TYR A 57 -3.54 -7.54 -10.88
CA TYR A 57 -2.10 -7.30 -10.90
C TYR A 57 -1.28 -8.55 -11.24
N SER A 58 -1.93 -9.65 -11.63
CA SER A 58 -1.27 -10.86 -12.11
C SER A 58 -0.52 -10.58 -13.42
N GLY A 59 0.51 -11.38 -13.71
CA GLY A 59 1.27 -11.29 -14.97
C GLY A 59 0.38 -11.33 -16.21
N PRO A 60 -0.53 -12.32 -16.35
CA PRO A 60 -1.42 -12.44 -17.51
C PRO A 60 -2.33 -11.22 -17.68
N MET A 61 -2.94 -10.73 -16.60
CA MET A 61 -3.90 -9.62 -16.68
C MET A 61 -3.23 -8.26 -16.92
N LYS A 62 -1.94 -8.11 -16.57
CA LYS A 62 -1.13 -6.96 -16.96
C LYS A 62 -0.77 -7.00 -18.44
N PHE A 63 -0.41 -8.18 -18.95
CA PHE A 63 -0.09 -8.38 -20.36
C PHE A 63 -1.31 -8.12 -21.25
N MET A 64 -2.47 -8.66 -20.89
CA MET A 64 -3.73 -8.40 -21.61
C MET A 64 -4.09 -6.91 -21.65
N ARG A 65 -3.84 -6.17 -20.55
CA ARG A 65 -4.06 -4.72 -20.53
C ARG A 65 -3.05 -3.95 -21.37
N PHE A 66 -1.81 -4.43 -21.42
CA PHE A 66 -0.79 -3.84 -22.27
C PHE A 66 -1.18 -3.98 -23.75
N ILE A 67 -1.59 -5.18 -24.17
CA ILE A 67 -2.11 -5.43 -25.53
C ILE A 67 -3.33 -4.56 -25.82
N GLY A 68 -4.34 -4.57 -24.94
CA GLY A 68 -5.56 -3.76 -25.12
C GLY A 68 -5.32 -2.24 -25.09
N ARG A 69 -4.17 -1.77 -24.60
CA ARG A 69 -3.77 -0.35 -24.65
C ARG A 69 -3.03 0.01 -25.94
N ILE A 70 -2.42 -0.97 -26.60
CA ILE A 70 -1.75 -0.79 -27.90
C ILE A 70 -2.76 -0.84 -29.04
N LEU A 71 -3.79 -1.70 -28.91
CA LEU A 71 -4.84 -1.88 -29.90
C LEU A 71 -5.96 -0.81 -29.83
N ARG A 72 -5.84 0.17 -28.94
CA ARG A 72 -6.77 1.30 -28.77
C ARG A 72 -6.04 2.58 -29.11
#